data_AF-A0A151ZJJ0-F1
#
_entry.id   AF-A0A151ZJJ0-F1
#
_cell.length_a   1.000
_cell.length_b   1.000
_cell.length_c   1.000
_cell.angle_alpha   90.00
_cell.angle_beta   90.00
_cell.angle_gamma   90.00
#
_symmetry.space_group_name_H-M   'P 1'
#
loop_
_entity.id
_entity.type
_entity.pdbx_description
1 polymer ?
#
loop_
_entity_poly.entity_id
_entity_poly.type
_entity_poly.pdbx_seq_one_letter_code
_entity_poly.pdbx_strand_id
1 'polypeptide(L)'
;MRSILFDDENKHQKSFFTIYSFVILVVLQIVAASIDAQGLFYFYQYSLTTDFRIAFLWFNAVAVTVLGVYVTTSNLTDRLNFIKAGVIFLVLSFLSVVAQIVILIISRNDAIYKLQFCNMTISDSTCNGLWGQAFCGQYLQQQCKRIDHGFYLMFSAQILLLVSVILFIFFSIVKIKSFSKTLYQPLLQASTSPSMVN
;
A
#
# COMPACT_ATOMS: atom_id res chain seq x y z
N MET A 1 35.65 -5.32 -28.93
CA MET A 1 35.18 -6.50 -28.17
C MET A 1 35.01 -6.26 -26.66
N ARG A 2 35.85 -5.46 -25.98
CA ARG A 2 35.66 -5.16 -24.54
C ARG A 2 34.41 -4.34 -24.19
N SER A 3 33.90 -3.50 -25.11
CA SER A 3 32.72 -2.66 -24.84
C SER A 3 31.40 -3.44 -24.81
N ILE A 4 31.29 -4.51 -25.60
CA ILE A 4 30.06 -5.31 -25.71
C ILE A 4 29.86 -6.14 -24.43
N LEU A 5 30.94 -6.65 -23.83
CA LEU A 5 30.88 -7.41 -22.57
C LEU A 5 30.49 -6.52 -21.38
N PHE A 6 30.98 -5.28 -21.35
CA PHE A 6 30.66 -4.30 -20.28
C PHE A 6 29.22 -3.77 -20.36
N ASP A 7 28.65 -3.69 -21.57
CA ASP A 7 27.24 -3.31 -21.74
C ASP A 7 26.31 -4.45 -21.29
N ASP A 8 26.66 -5.72 -21.54
CA ASP A 8 25.83 -6.86 -21.12
C ASP A 8 25.83 -7.07 -19.60
N GLU A 9 26.99 -6.93 -18.93
CA GLU A 9 27.05 -6.99 -17.45
C GLU A 9 26.25 -5.85 -16.80
N ASN A 10 26.36 -4.62 -17.31
CA ASN A 10 25.60 -3.48 -16.77
C ASN A 10 24.09 -3.61 -17.02
N LYS A 11 23.69 -4.21 -18.14
CA LYS A 11 22.28 -4.44 -18.48
C LYS A 11 21.68 -5.54 -17.60
N HIS A 12 22.40 -6.62 -17.36
CA HIS A 12 21.98 -7.67 -16.42
C HIS A 12 21.90 -7.16 -14.98
N GLN A 13 22.87 -6.37 -14.53
CA GLN A 13 22.89 -5.82 -13.17
C GLN A 13 21.74 -4.82 -12.93
N LYS A 14 21.41 -3.97 -13.91
CA LYS A 14 20.24 -3.07 -13.85
C LYS A 14 18.90 -3.83 -13.84
N SER A 15 18.78 -4.88 -14.64
CA SER A 15 17.57 -5.70 -14.69
C SER A 15 17.33 -6.40 -13.35
N PHE A 16 18.38 -6.97 -12.76
CA PHE A 16 18.31 -7.69 -11.49
C PHE A 16 17.89 -6.78 -10.31
N PHE A 17 18.48 -5.59 -10.22
CA PHE A 17 18.12 -4.60 -9.19
C PHE A 17 16.66 -4.14 -9.29
N THR A 18 16.15 -4.01 -10.52
CA THR A 18 14.77 -3.60 -10.78
C THR A 18 13.78 -4.66 -10.31
N ILE A 19 14.03 -5.93 -10.64
CA ILE A 19 13.18 -7.06 -10.23
C ILE A 19 13.14 -7.17 -8.70
N TYR A 20 14.32 -7.15 -8.06
CA TYR A 20 14.42 -7.28 -6.60
C TYR A 20 13.70 -6.15 -5.86
N SER A 21 13.82 -4.91 -6.35
CA SER A 21 13.13 -3.76 -5.78
C SER A 21 11.61 -3.92 -5.85
N PHE A 22 11.06 -4.37 -6.98
CA PHE A 22 9.62 -4.59 -7.11
C PHE A 22 9.12 -5.74 -6.23
N VAL A 23 9.87 -6.85 -6.13
CA VAL A 23 9.51 -7.97 -5.26
C VAL A 23 9.46 -7.54 -3.79
N ILE A 24 10.45 -6.77 -3.31
CA ILE A 24 10.44 -6.23 -1.94
C ILE A 24 9.19 -5.38 -1.70
N LEU A 25 8.82 -4.53 -2.65
CA LEU A 25 7.65 -3.66 -2.51
C LEU A 25 6.34 -4.46 -2.44
N VAL A 26 6.21 -5.56 -3.18
CA VAL A 26 5.07 -6.49 -3.07
C VAL A 26 5.05 -7.16 -1.70
N VAL A 27 6.19 -7.66 -1.21
CA VAL A 27 6.28 -8.26 0.13
C VAL A 27 5.85 -7.25 1.20
N LEU A 28 6.29 -5.99 1.11
CA LEU A 28 5.86 -4.94 2.01
C LEU A 28 4.34 -4.70 1.97
N GLN A 29 3.70 -4.77 0.80
CA GLN A 29 2.25 -4.64 0.69
C GLN A 29 1.51 -5.83 1.31
N ILE A 30 1.99 -7.06 1.12
CA ILE A 30 1.41 -8.26 1.74
C ILE A 30 1.52 -8.18 3.27
N VAL A 31 2.68 -7.76 3.78
CA VAL A 31 2.88 -7.54 5.22
C VAL A 31 1.92 -6.46 5.73
N ALA A 32 1.81 -5.33 5.03
CA ALA A 32 0.90 -4.26 5.42
C ALA A 32 -0.57 -4.72 5.43
N ALA A 33 -1.02 -5.43 4.39
CA ALA A 33 -2.36 -6.00 4.33
C ALA A 33 -2.63 -7.00 5.47
N SER A 34 -1.62 -7.78 5.86
CA SER A 34 -1.72 -8.72 6.98
C SER A 34 -1.85 -7.99 8.33
N ILE A 35 -1.09 -6.90 8.52
CA ILE A 35 -1.21 -6.05 9.72
C ILE A 35 -2.57 -5.37 9.75
N ASP A 36 -3.06 -4.87 8.62
CA ASP A 36 -4.38 -4.23 8.50
C ASP A 36 -5.49 -5.22 8.85
N ALA A 37 -5.44 -6.44 8.30
CA ALA A 37 -6.38 -7.51 8.60
C ALA A 37 -6.39 -7.90 10.09
N GLN A 38 -5.22 -7.98 10.73
CA GLN A 38 -5.14 -8.21 12.18
C GLN A 38 -5.72 -7.04 12.98
N GLY A 39 -5.43 -5.79 12.59
CA GLY A 39 -5.99 -4.61 13.24
C GLY A 39 -7.52 -4.53 13.11
N LEU A 40 -8.04 -4.83 11.92
CA LEU A 40 -9.48 -4.96 11.64
C LEU A 40 -10.12 -6.04 12.52
N PHE A 41 -9.48 -7.19 12.66
CA PHE A 41 -9.95 -8.25 13.55
C PHE A 41 -10.03 -7.77 14.99
N TYR A 42 -8.95 -7.21 15.55
CA TYR A 42 -8.95 -6.72 16.94
C TYR A 42 -9.97 -5.59 17.20
N PHE A 43 -10.19 -4.72 16.22
CA PHE A 43 -11.09 -3.58 16.38
C PHE A 43 -12.57 -3.95 16.20
N TYR A 44 -12.88 -4.88 15.29
CA TYR A 44 -14.26 -5.18 14.90
C TYR A 44 -14.74 -6.60 15.21
N GLN A 45 -13.97 -7.47 15.90
CA GLN A 45 -14.39 -8.87 16.14
C GLN A 45 -15.76 -9.02 16.83
N TYR A 46 -16.20 -7.99 17.56
CA TYR A 46 -17.46 -7.99 18.32
C TYR A 46 -18.53 -7.07 17.70
N SER A 47 -18.24 -6.42 16.57
CA SER A 47 -19.15 -5.46 15.96
C SER A 47 -20.22 -6.20 15.15
N LEU A 48 -21.46 -6.23 15.66
CA LEU A 48 -22.64 -6.72 14.94
C LEU A 48 -23.18 -5.70 13.92
N THR A 49 -22.56 -4.52 13.83
CA THR A 49 -23.01 -3.43 12.97
C THR A 49 -22.61 -3.64 11.52
N THR A 50 -23.55 -3.38 10.61
CA THR A 50 -23.31 -3.19 9.16
C THR A 50 -22.60 -1.87 8.89
N ASP A 51 -21.49 -1.60 9.58
CA ASP A 51 -20.70 -0.40 9.33
C ASP A 51 -19.93 -0.57 8.02
N PHE A 52 -20.34 0.20 7.00
CA PHE A 52 -19.73 0.17 5.67
C PHE A 52 -18.23 0.45 5.70
N ARG A 53 -17.73 1.14 6.75
CA ARG A 53 -16.31 1.44 6.93
C ARG A 53 -15.47 0.16 7.02
N ILE A 54 -15.99 -0.89 7.65
CA ILE A 54 -15.29 -2.17 7.79
C ILE A 54 -15.08 -2.82 6.43
N ALA A 55 -16.17 -2.94 5.65
CA ALA A 55 -16.13 -3.50 4.31
C ALA A 55 -15.24 -2.68 3.38
N PHE A 56 -15.29 -1.35 3.50
CA PHE A 56 -14.44 -0.44 2.74
C PHE A 56 -12.95 -0.62 3.08
N LEU A 57 -12.60 -0.75 4.36
CA LEU A 57 -11.22 -0.99 4.80
C LEU A 57 -10.67 -2.31 4.24
N TRP A 58 -11.42 -3.41 4.41
CA TRP A 58 -11.07 -4.73 3.87
C TRP A 58 -10.92 -4.74 2.35
N PHE A 59 -11.92 -4.24 1.63
CA PHE A 59 -11.92 -4.24 0.17
C PHE A 59 -10.71 -3.52 -0.39
N ASN A 60 -10.38 -2.36 0.17
CA ASN A 60 -9.34 -1.51 -0.34
C ASN A 60 -7.93 -2.02 0.04
N ALA A 61 -7.74 -2.64 1.21
CA ALA A 61 -6.50 -3.35 1.53
C ALA A 61 -6.19 -4.48 0.52
N VAL A 62 -7.21 -5.26 0.16
CA VAL A 62 -7.09 -6.30 -0.88
C VAL A 62 -6.83 -5.69 -2.25
N ALA A 63 -7.60 -4.66 -2.63
CA ALA A 63 -7.48 -4.01 -3.94
C ALA A 63 -6.08 -3.42 -4.16
N VAL A 64 -5.53 -2.72 -3.17
CA VAL A 64 -4.18 -2.12 -3.25
C VAL A 64 -3.11 -3.20 -3.42
N THR A 65 -3.24 -4.32 -2.70
CA THR A 65 -2.30 -5.45 -2.79
C THR A 65 -2.35 -6.11 -4.17
N VAL A 66 -3.55 -6.39 -4.70
CA VAL A 66 -3.73 -6.96 -6.04
C VAL A 66 -3.18 -6.03 -7.12
N LEU A 67 -3.41 -4.72 -6.97
CA LEU A 67 -2.88 -3.71 -7.88
C LEU A 67 -1.35 -3.65 -7.85
N GLY A 68 -0.71 -3.81 -6.69
CA GLY A 68 0.75 -3.88 -6.62
C GLY A 68 1.33 -5.11 -7.32
N VAL A 69 0.67 -6.27 -7.22
CA VAL A 69 1.04 -7.48 -7.98
C VAL A 69 0.89 -7.23 -9.49
N TYR A 70 -0.21 -6.62 -9.91
CA TYR A 70 -0.44 -6.25 -11.31
C TYR A 70 0.63 -5.28 -11.84
N VAL A 71 0.98 -4.25 -11.06
CA VAL A 71 2.01 -3.27 -11.42
C VAL A 71 3.37 -3.94 -11.52
N THR A 72 3.66 -4.86 -10.61
CA THR A 72 4.93 -5.61 -10.60
C THR A 72 5.05 -6.47 -11.85
N THR A 73 4.02 -7.27 -12.15
CA THR A 73 3.98 -8.12 -13.35
C THR A 73 3.99 -7.29 -14.65
N SER A 74 3.29 -6.15 -14.67
CA SER A 74 3.32 -5.20 -15.78
C SER A 74 4.71 -4.59 -15.99
N ASN A 75 5.42 -4.30 -14.90
CA ASN A 75 6.79 -3.83 -14.99
C ASN A 75 7.74 -4.93 -15.48
N LEU A 76 7.48 -6.22 -15.24
CA LEU A 76 8.33 -7.32 -15.74
C LEU A 76 8.15 -7.61 -17.24
N THR A 77 6.99 -7.31 -17.80
CA THR A 77 6.67 -7.61 -19.21
C THR A 77 7.21 -6.58 -20.21
N ASP A 78 7.84 -5.50 -19.74
CA ASP A 78 8.45 -4.41 -20.53
C ASP A 78 7.53 -3.79 -21.63
N ARG A 79 6.21 -4.00 -21.52
CA ARG A 79 5.24 -3.39 -22.44
C ARG A 79 4.81 -2.03 -21.93
N LEU A 80 5.18 -0.98 -22.66
CA LEU A 80 4.99 0.42 -22.25
C LEU A 80 3.52 0.79 -21.97
N ASN A 81 2.56 0.20 -22.69
CA ASN A 81 1.13 0.42 -22.45
C ASN A 81 0.67 -0.13 -21.09
N PHE A 82 1.20 -1.28 -20.67
CA PHE A 82 0.88 -1.88 -19.37
C PHE A 82 1.48 -1.07 -18.22
N ILE A 83 2.72 -0.58 -18.40
CA ILE A 83 3.37 0.28 -17.40
C ILE A 83 2.60 1.60 -17.23
N LYS A 84 2.14 2.23 -18.32
CA LYS A 84 1.30 3.45 -18.26
C LYS A 84 -0.02 3.20 -17.52
N ALA A 85 -0.73 2.12 -17.85
CA ALA A 85 -1.95 1.74 -17.16
C ALA A 85 -1.69 1.48 -15.66
N GLY A 86 -0.59 0.79 -15.34
CA GLY A 86 -0.16 0.54 -13.97
C GLY A 86 0.06 1.82 -13.16
N VAL A 87 0.68 2.86 -13.74
CA VAL A 87 0.86 4.16 -13.07
C VAL A 87 -0.48 4.80 -12.73
N ILE A 88 -1.46 4.75 -13.63
CA ILE A 88 -2.81 5.29 -13.37
C ILE A 88 -3.45 4.57 -12.17
N PHE A 89 -3.38 3.23 -12.15
CA PHE A 89 -3.89 2.44 -11.03
C PHE A 89 -3.17 2.72 -9.71
N LEU A 90 -1.85 2.98 -9.73
CA LEU A 90 -1.09 3.37 -8.54
C LEU A 90 -1.54 4.73 -7.99
N VAL A 91 -1.81 5.72 -8.86
CA VAL A 91 -2.32 7.02 -8.43
C VAL A 91 -3.70 6.89 -7.79
N LEU A 92 -4.58 6.07 -8.37
CA LEU A 92 -5.89 5.77 -7.77
C LEU A 92 -5.73 5.06 -6.42
N SER A 93 -4.80 4.11 -6.32
CA SER A 93 -4.48 3.42 -5.06
C SER A 93 -3.98 4.38 -4.00
N PHE A 94 -3.13 5.34 -4.36
CA PHE A 94 -2.65 6.38 -3.45
C PHE A 94 -3.81 7.20 -2.87
N LEU A 95 -4.71 7.69 -3.72
CA LEU A 95 -5.88 8.44 -3.26
C LEU A 95 -6.79 7.59 -2.36
N SER A 96 -6.92 6.31 -2.70
CA SER A 96 -7.69 5.32 -1.94
C SER A 96 -7.13 5.09 -0.53
N VAL A 97 -5.80 4.96 -0.38
CA VAL A 97 -5.12 4.82 0.92
C VAL A 97 -5.24 6.10 1.74
N VAL A 98 -5.10 7.27 1.12
CA VAL A 98 -5.31 8.56 1.82
C VAL A 98 -6.74 8.66 2.37
N ALA A 99 -7.74 8.25 1.59
CA ALA A 99 -9.13 8.21 2.05
C ALA A 99 -9.32 7.24 3.23
N GLN A 100 -8.64 6.09 3.26
CA GLN A 100 -8.68 5.17 4.40
C GLN A 100 -8.09 5.78 5.67
N ILE A 101 -6.96 6.49 5.57
CA ILE A 101 -6.35 7.18 6.71
C ILE A 101 -7.35 8.17 7.32
N VAL A 102 -8.06 8.94 6.48
CA VAL A 102 -9.10 9.86 6.94
C VAL A 102 -10.25 9.12 7.62
N ILE A 103 -10.74 8.02 7.04
CA ILE A 103 -11.81 7.20 7.64
C ILE A 103 -11.36 6.60 8.98
N LEU A 104 -10.11 6.16 9.10
CA LEU A 104 -9.56 5.67 10.37
C LEU A 104 -9.53 6.78 11.41
N ILE A 105 -9.07 7.99 11.08
CA ILE A 105 -9.06 9.12 12.02
C ILE A 105 -10.48 9.43 12.51
N ILE A 106 -11.46 9.49 11.60
CA ILE A 106 -12.87 9.73 11.95
C ILE A 106 -13.38 8.60 12.85
N SER A 107 -13.07 7.35 12.53
CA SER A 107 -13.50 6.18 13.31
C SER A 107 -12.84 6.15 14.68
N ARG A 108 -11.59 6.59 14.80
CA ARG A 108 -10.91 6.79 16.07
C ARG A 108 -11.62 7.81 16.92
N ASN A 109 -11.96 8.96 16.34
CA ASN A 109 -12.63 10.04 17.06
C ASN A 109 -14.01 9.58 17.56
N ASP A 110 -14.78 8.87 16.73
CA ASP A 110 -16.06 8.26 17.14
C ASP A 110 -15.86 7.22 18.26
N ALA A 111 -14.81 6.40 18.15
CA ALA A 111 -14.47 5.42 19.16
C ALA A 111 -14.02 6.07 20.47
N ILE A 112 -13.26 7.18 20.45
CA ILE A 112 -12.80 7.89 21.66
C ILE A 112 -13.99 8.34 22.52
N TYR A 113 -15.09 8.80 21.91
CA TYR A 113 -16.31 9.13 22.66
C TYR A 113 -16.92 7.90 23.35
N LYS A 114 -16.92 6.74 22.69
CA LYS A 114 -17.38 5.47 23.28
C LYS A 114 -16.40 4.87 24.29
N LEU A 115 -15.11 5.19 24.15
CA LEU A 115 -13.99 4.73 24.99
C LEU A 115 -13.67 5.71 26.13
N GLN A 116 -14.48 6.74 26.40
CA GLN A 116 -14.27 7.65 27.54
C GLN A 116 -14.13 6.88 28.88
N PHE A 117 -14.80 5.73 28.99
CA PHE A 117 -14.72 4.83 30.14
C PHE A 117 -13.36 4.13 30.29
N CYS A 118 -12.53 4.07 29.26
CA CYS A 118 -11.21 3.44 29.28
C CYS A 118 -10.16 4.25 30.04
N ASN A 119 -10.39 5.54 30.23
CA ASN A 119 -9.49 6.44 30.99
C ASN A 119 -9.93 6.64 32.45
N MET A 120 -11.03 6.01 32.87
CA MET A 120 -11.51 6.07 34.25
C MET A 120 -11.07 4.85 35.04
N THR A 121 -10.95 4.99 36.36
CA THR A 121 -10.80 3.84 37.27
C THR A 121 -12.13 3.09 37.28
N ILE A 122 -12.20 1.97 36.56
CA ILE A 122 -13.41 1.16 36.41
C ILE A 122 -13.61 0.32 37.67
N SER A 123 -14.75 0.48 38.35
CA SER A 123 -15.19 -0.43 39.42
C SER A 123 -15.62 -1.76 38.83
N ASP A 124 -15.43 -2.88 39.53
CA ASP A 124 -15.83 -4.21 39.06
C ASP A 124 -17.33 -4.32 38.74
N SER A 125 -18.15 -3.46 39.35
CA SER A 125 -19.59 -3.38 39.12
C SER A 125 -20.00 -2.54 37.89
N THR A 126 -19.08 -1.84 37.24
CA THR A 126 -19.38 -0.97 36.11
C THR A 126 -19.50 -1.80 34.84
N CYS A 127 -20.66 -1.75 34.20
CA CYS A 127 -20.95 -2.38 32.91
C CYS A 127 -21.32 -1.33 31.88
N ASN A 128 -20.69 -1.38 30.70
CA ASN A 128 -21.02 -0.48 29.60
C ASN A 128 -21.14 -1.24 28.28
N GLY A 129 -22.04 -0.75 27.43
CA GLY A 129 -22.22 -1.25 26.08
C GLY A 129 -21.12 -0.73 25.15
N LEU A 130 -20.34 -1.61 24.54
CA LEU A 130 -19.51 -1.30 23.38
C LEU A 130 -20.01 -2.12 22.19
N TRP A 131 -20.32 -1.45 21.08
CA TRP A 131 -20.73 -2.08 19.80
C TRP A 131 -21.86 -3.11 19.92
N GLY A 132 -22.87 -2.82 20.75
CA GLY A 132 -24.04 -3.67 20.93
C GLY A 132 -23.84 -4.83 21.92
N GLN A 133 -22.68 -4.93 22.57
CA GLN A 133 -22.40 -5.92 23.63
C GLN A 133 -22.05 -5.22 24.94
N ALA A 134 -22.50 -5.76 26.07
CA ALA A 134 -22.19 -5.24 27.39
C ALA A 134 -20.91 -5.87 27.94
N PHE A 135 -19.99 -5.04 28.43
CA PHE A 135 -18.73 -5.46 29.05
C PHE A 135 -18.59 -4.84 30.44
N CYS A 136 -18.09 -5.62 31.41
CA CYS A 136 -18.05 -5.23 32.82
C CYS A 136 -16.66 -5.34 33.44
N GLY A 137 -16.38 -4.50 34.45
CA GLY A 137 -15.19 -4.56 35.30
C GLY A 137 -13.86 -4.60 34.52
N GLN A 138 -12.94 -5.46 34.95
CA GLN A 138 -11.62 -5.61 34.31
C GLN A 138 -11.69 -6.03 32.83
N TYR A 139 -12.76 -6.71 32.40
CA TYR A 139 -12.92 -7.11 31.01
C TYR A 139 -13.11 -5.89 30.09
N LEU A 140 -13.80 -4.85 30.55
CA LEU A 140 -13.95 -3.59 29.83
C LEU A 140 -12.56 -2.96 29.55
N GLN A 141 -11.67 -2.96 30.54
CA GLN A 141 -10.32 -2.39 30.42
C GLN A 141 -9.43 -3.20 29.44
N GLN A 142 -9.57 -4.52 29.42
CA GLN A 142 -8.87 -5.36 28.45
C GLN A 142 -9.35 -5.10 27.02
N GLN A 143 -10.66 -4.92 26.82
CA GLN A 143 -11.20 -4.59 25.50
C GLN A 143 -10.71 -3.21 25.04
N CYS A 144 -10.72 -2.21 25.91
CA CYS A 144 -10.15 -0.88 25.61
C CYS A 144 -8.71 -0.97 25.07
N LYS A 145 -7.84 -1.74 25.72
CA LYS A 145 -6.45 -1.93 25.28
C LYS A 145 -6.36 -2.64 23.92
N ARG A 146 -7.19 -3.66 23.69
CA ARG A 146 -7.23 -4.37 22.39
C ARG A 146 -7.68 -3.46 21.26
N ILE A 147 -8.64 -2.58 21.52
CA ILE A 147 -9.18 -1.65 20.53
C ILE A 147 -8.14 -0.62 20.13
N ASP A 148 -7.46 0.00 21.11
CA ASP A 148 -6.41 0.97 20.84
C ASP A 148 -5.22 0.31 20.11
N HIS A 149 -4.87 -0.92 20.50
CA HIS A 149 -3.86 -1.71 19.79
C HIS A 149 -4.27 -2.03 18.35
N GLY A 150 -5.51 -2.48 18.12
CA GLY A 150 -6.03 -2.75 16.79
C GLY A 150 -6.05 -1.50 15.91
N PHE A 151 -6.40 -0.35 16.48
CA PHE A 151 -6.34 0.93 15.78
C PHE A 151 -4.91 1.29 15.36
N TYR A 152 -3.95 1.14 16.28
CA TYR A 152 -2.54 1.39 16.00
C TYR A 152 -2.01 0.49 14.88
N LEU A 153 -2.38 -0.80 14.90
CA LEU A 153 -2.02 -1.75 13.83
C LEU A 153 -2.57 -1.29 12.48
N MET A 154 -3.88 -1.02 12.37
CA MET A 154 -4.49 -0.51 11.13
C MET A 154 -3.80 0.76 10.65
N PHE A 155 -3.59 1.75 11.53
CA PHE A 155 -2.95 3.00 11.16
C PHE A 155 -1.51 2.79 10.66
N SER A 156 -0.74 1.93 11.32
CA SER A 156 0.62 1.59 10.90
C SER A 156 0.66 0.88 9.54
N ALA A 157 -0.31 -0.01 9.28
CA ALA A 157 -0.46 -0.69 8.00
C ALA A 157 -0.75 0.31 6.86
N GLN A 158 -1.65 1.26 7.10
CA GLN A 158 -1.98 2.30 6.11
C GLN A 158 -0.79 3.19 5.77
N ILE A 159 0.04 3.55 6.76
CA ILE A 159 1.30 4.27 6.51
C ILE A 159 2.25 3.43 5.66
N LEU A 160 2.39 2.13 5.98
CA LEU A 160 3.28 1.24 5.23
C LEU A 160 2.82 1.06 3.78
N LEU A 161 1.51 0.91 3.54
CA LEU A 161 0.91 0.90 2.21
C LEU A 161 1.18 2.21 1.46
N LEU A 162 0.99 3.36 2.11
CA LEU A 162 1.22 4.67 1.52
C LEU A 162 2.67 4.83 1.04
N VAL A 163 3.64 4.48 1.89
CA VAL A 163 5.07 4.52 1.55
C VAL A 163 5.38 3.59 0.38
N SER A 164 4.85 2.36 0.41
CA SER A 164 5.06 1.39 -0.68
C SER A 164 4.51 1.89 -2.02
N VAL A 165 3.29 2.44 -2.04
CA VAL A 165 2.66 2.99 -3.25
C VAL A 165 3.47 4.18 -3.80
N ILE A 166 3.97 5.07 -2.95
CA ILE A 166 4.83 6.19 -3.37
C ILE A 166 6.11 5.67 -4.04
N LEU A 167 6.75 4.66 -3.45
CA LEU A 167 7.95 4.04 -4.02
C LEU A 167 7.65 3.36 -5.36
N PHE A 168 6.52 2.66 -5.48
CA PHE A 168 6.06 2.06 -6.74
C PHE A 168 5.88 3.10 -7.86
N ILE A 169 5.26 4.24 -7.54
CA ILE A 169 5.07 5.35 -8.49
C ILE A 169 6.44 5.88 -8.92
N PHE A 170 7.34 6.14 -7.97
CA PHE A 170 8.67 6.64 -8.24
C PHE A 170 9.47 5.71 -9.17
N PHE A 171 9.55 4.42 -8.86
CA PHE A 171 10.26 3.44 -9.68
C PHE A 171 9.64 3.28 -11.06
N SER A 172 8.31 3.30 -11.17
CA SER A 172 7.61 3.21 -12.46
C SER A 172 7.90 4.42 -13.36
N ILE A 173 7.93 5.64 -12.79
CA ILE A 173 8.29 6.86 -13.54
C ILE A 173 9.75 6.82 -14.01
N VAL A 174 10.68 6.41 -13.14
CA VAL A 174 12.11 6.26 -13.50
C VAL A 174 12.25 5.26 -14.66
N LYS A 175 11.53 4.14 -14.61
CA LYS A 175 11.54 3.14 -15.67
C LYS A 175 10.99 3.68 -17.01
N ILE A 176 9.88 4.41 -17.00
CA ILE A 176 9.32 5.05 -18.21
C ILE A 176 10.33 6.03 -18.82
N LYS A 177 10.98 6.88 -18.01
CA LYS A 177 12.00 7.82 -18.48
C LYS A 177 13.20 7.09 -19.11
N SER A 178 13.61 5.97 -18.53
CA SER A 178 14.69 5.14 -19.08
C SER A 178 14.31 4.57 -20.45
N PHE A 179 13.09 4.04 -20.59
CA PHE A 179 12.60 3.45 -21.84
C PHE A 179 12.51 4.49 -22.97
N SER A 180 12.04 5.70 -22.64
CA SER A 180 12.01 6.83 -23.56
C SER A 180 13.40 7.13 -24.13
N LYS A 181 14.43 7.27 -23.28
CA LYS A 181 15.81 7.53 -23.73
C LYS A 181 16.34 6.46 -24.69
N THR A 182 16.09 5.19 -24.42
CA THR A 182 16.54 4.06 -25.26
C THR A 182 15.82 4.04 -26.61
N LEU A 183 14.54 4.40 -26.66
CA LEU A 183 13.76 4.43 -27.91
C LEU A 183 14.18 5.58 -28.85
N TYR A 184 14.55 6.74 -28.31
CA TYR A 184 14.94 7.91 -29.12
C TYR A 184 16.40 7.90 -29.59
N GLN A 185 17.30 7.19 -28.92
CA GLN A 185 18.72 7.09 -29.32
C GLN A 185 18.96 6.65 -30.77
N PRO A 186 18.32 5.58 -31.30
CA PRO A 186 18.54 5.18 -32.69
C PRO A 186 17.97 6.17 -33.70
N LEU A 187 16.88 6.89 -33.36
CA LEU A 187 16.30 7.92 -34.24
C LEU A 187 17.20 9.17 -34.35
N LEU A 188 17.86 9.56 -33.26
CA LEU A 188 18.84 10.65 -33.24
C LEU A 188 20.15 10.29 -33.95
N GLN A 189 20.56 9.01 -33.90
CA GLN A 189 21.70 8.52 -34.68
C GLN A 189 21.39 8.41 -36.18
N ALA A 190 20.16 8.04 -36.55
CA ALA A 190 19.74 8.01 -37.95
C ALA A 190 19.70 9.42 -38.58
N SER A 191 19.30 10.45 -37.83
CA SER A 191 19.25 11.84 -38.34
C SER A 191 20.61 12.53 -38.43
N THR A 192 21.68 11.93 -37.89
CA THR A 192 23.04 12.49 -37.94
C THR A 192 23.97 11.74 -38.90
N SER A 193 23.46 10.71 -39.59
CA SER A 193 24.16 10.06 -40.69
C SER A 193 24.24 11.02 -41.90
N PRO A 194 25.43 11.47 -42.33
CA PRO A 194 25.55 12.24 -43.55
C PRO A 194 25.05 11.39 -44.72
N SER A 195 24.09 11.91 -45.47
CA SER A 195 23.67 11.33 -46.74
C SER A 195 24.89 11.30 -47.67
N MET A 196 25.47 10.12 -47.90
CA MET A 196 26.34 9.93 -49.06
C MET A 196 25.43 9.97 -50.29
N VAL A 197 25.23 11.18 -50.80
CA VAL A 197 24.70 11.43 -52.14
C VAL A 197 25.84 11.08 -53.10
N ASN A 198 25.70 9.95 -53.77
CA ASN A 198 26.42 9.65 -55.01
C ASN A 198 25.64 10.24 -56.18
#